data_AF-A0A6M4P3Q6-F1
#
_entry.id   AF-A0A6M4P3Q6-F1
#
_cell.length_a   1.000
_cell.length_b   1.000
_cell.length_c   1.000
_cell.angle_alpha   90.00
_cell.angle_beta   90.00
_cell.angle_gamma   90.00
#
_symmetry.space_group_name_H-M   'P 1'
#
loop_
_entity.id
_entity.type
_entity.pdbx_description
1 polymer ?
#
loop_
_entity_poly.entity_id
_entity_poly.type
_entity_poly.pdbx_seq_one_letter_code
_entity_poly.pdbx_strand_id
1 'polypeptide(L)' 'MEDGKEPDIPFKGVFNVRLDPELHRRVAEMAMEEDLSLNAFVNKALEKEVTNP' A
#
# COMPACT_ATOMS: atom_id res chain seq x y z
N MET A 1 -20.81 8.38 29.41
CA MET A 1 -20.88 8.39 27.94
C MET A 1 -19.60 7.75 27.48
N GLU A 2 -19.66 6.44 27.29
CA GLU A 2 -18.55 5.63 26.81
C GLU A 2 -18.73 5.55 25.30
N ASP A 3 -18.02 6.40 24.55
CA ASP A 3 -17.94 6.25 23.10
C ASP A 3 -16.99 5.11 22.77
N GLY A 4 -17.51 3.89 22.95
CA GLY A 4 -16.91 2.63 22.52
C GLY A 4 -16.94 2.49 21.00
N LYS A 5 -15.99 3.15 20.34
CA LYS A 5 -15.59 2.81 18.96
C LYS A 5 -14.17 2.30 18.99
N GLU A 6 -14.01 1.07 19.44
CA GLU A 6 -12.90 0.25 18.94
C GLU A 6 -13.07 0.21 17.41
N PRO A 7 -12.09 0.63 16.61
CA PRO A 7 -12.21 0.56 15.16
C PRO A 7 -12.16 -0.91 14.75
N ASP A 8 -13.34 -1.55 14.76
CA ASP A 8 -13.61 -2.89 14.25
C ASP A 8 -13.62 -2.87 12.72
N ILE A 9 -12.46 -2.57 12.15
CA ILE A 9 -12.25 -2.69 10.72
C ILE A 9 -10.95 -3.46 10.52
N PRO A 10 -10.95 -4.79 10.69
CA PRO A 10 -9.77 -5.59 10.42
C PRO A 10 -9.49 -5.46 8.93
N PHE A 11 -8.50 -4.63 8.57
CA PHE A 11 -7.89 -4.54 7.25
C PHE A 11 -8.91 -4.60 6.10
N LYS A 12 -9.85 -3.63 6.02
CA LYS A 12 -10.65 -3.42 4.79
C LYS A 12 -9.65 -3.41 3.64
N GLY A 13 -9.71 -4.41 2.74
CA GLY A 13 -8.72 -4.69 1.69
C GLY A 13 -8.51 -3.59 0.64
N VAL A 14 -8.87 -2.35 0.95
CA VAL A 14 -8.68 -1.14 0.16
C VAL A 14 -7.83 -0.17 0.97
N PHE A 15 -6.61 0.08 0.50
CA PHE A 15 -5.68 1.04 1.10
C PHE A 15 -5.63 2.30 0.23
N ASN A 16 -6.43 3.31 0.59
CA ASN A 16 -6.47 4.57 -0.14
C ASN A 16 -5.31 5.48 0.31
N VAL A 17 -4.27 5.60 -0.52
CA VAL A 17 -3.10 6.45 -0.25
C VAL A 17 -2.99 7.58 -1.29
N ARG A 18 -2.55 8.76 -0.85
CA ARG A 18 -2.16 9.85 -1.75
C ARG A 18 -0.67 9.74 -2.03
N LEU A 19 -0.31 9.64 -3.30
CA LEU A 19 1.07 9.58 -3.76
C LEU A 19 1.37 10.86 -4.55
N ASP A 20 2.59 11.35 -4.41
CA ASP A 20 3.09 12.39 -5.30
C ASP A 20 3.09 11.89 -6.76
N PRO A 21 2.71 12.70 -7.76
CA PRO A 21 2.66 12.27 -9.15
C PRO A 21 3.99 11.73 -9.69
N GLU A 22 5.13 12.27 -9.25
CA GLU A 22 6.44 11.79 -9.67
C GLU A 22 6.74 10.42 -9.07
N LEU A 23 6.40 10.24 -7.78
CA LEU A 23 6.53 8.94 -7.11
C LEU A 23 5.62 7.89 -7.77
N HIS A 24 4.37 8.24 -8.06
CA HIS A 24 3.44 7.35 -8.75
C HIS A 24 3.98 6.91 -10.12
N ARG A 25 4.59 7.83 -10.87
CA ARG A 25 5.24 7.51 -12.16
C ARG A 25 6.34 6.48 -11.98
N ARG A 26 7.28 6.72 -11.07
CA ARG A 26 8.41 5.81 -10.83
C ARG A 26 7.94 4.43 -10.38
N VAL A 27 6.93 4.38 -9.50
CA VAL A 27 6.33 3.11 -9.03
C VAL A 27 5.68 2.37 -10.20
N ALA A 28 4.98 3.07 -11.09
CA ALA A 28 4.39 2.45 -12.28
C ALA A 28 5.45 1.92 -13.26
N GLU A 29 6.53 2.68 -13.49
CA GLU A 29 7.66 2.27 -14.33
C GLU A 29 8.32 0.99 -13.77
N MET A 30 8.66 0.97 -12.48
CA MET A 30 9.26 -0.20 -11.84
C MET A 30 8.32 -1.41 -11.82
N ALA A 31 7.01 -1.20 -11.62
CA ALA A 31 6.03 -2.28 -11.68
C ALA A 31 5.99 -2.90 -13.09
N MET A 32 6.05 -2.09 -14.15
CA MET A 32 6.11 -2.59 -15.53
C MET A 32 7.41 -3.36 -15.81
N GLU A 33 8.55 -2.90 -15.31
CA GLU A 33 9.85 -3.58 -15.46
C GLU A 33 9.85 -4.97 -14.80
N GLU A 34 9.11 -5.14 -13.70
CA GLU A 34 8.96 -6.42 -12.99
C GLU A 34 7.77 -7.27 -13.46
N ASP A 35 7.04 -6.86 -14.52
CA ASP A 35 5.80 -7.50 -14.99
C ASP A 35 4.71 -7.62 -13.89
N LEU A 36 4.65 -6.62 -13.00
CA LEU A 36 3.72 -6.54 -11.88
C LEU A 36 2.65 -5.47 -12.10
N SER A 37 1.46 -5.70 -11.54
CA SER A 37 0.50 -4.61 -11.38
C SER A 37 1.00 -3.59 -10.35
N LEU A 38 0.59 -2.33 -10.47
CA LEU A 38 0.95 -1.27 -9.51
C LEU A 38 0.65 -1.68 -8.06
N ASN A 39 -0.52 -2.29 -7.83
CA ASN A 39 -0.91 -2.76 -6.50
C ASN A 39 -0.03 -3.92 -6.02
N ALA A 40 0.35 -4.85 -6.90
CA ALA A 40 1.23 -5.96 -6.54
C ALA A 40 2.64 -5.44 -6.18
N PHE A 41 3.16 -4.48 -6.95
CA PHE A 41 4.43 -3.84 -6.64
C PHE A 41 4.39 -3.09 -5.29
N VAL A 42 3.34 -2.32 -5.04
CA VAL A 42 3.16 -1.61 -3.76
C VAL A 42 3.05 -2.58 -2.59
N ASN A 43 2.30 -3.68 -2.71
CA ASN A 43 2.22 -4.70 -1.66
C ASN A 43 3.59 -5.33 -1.40
N LYS A 44 4.31 -5.75 -2.45
CA LYS A 44 5.67 -6.30 -2.34
C LYS A 44 6.63 -5.36 -1.62
N ALA A 45 6.55 -4.05 -1.92
CA ALA A 45 7.36 -3.05 -1.25
C ALA A 45 6.99 -2.93 0.24
N LEU A 46 5.69 -2.88 0.57
CA LEU A 46 5.22 -2.83 1.96
C LEU A 46 5.63 -4.09 2.73
N GLU A 47 5.47 -5.28 2.15
CA GLU A 47 5.88 -6.56 2.73
C GLU A 47 7.38 -6.57 3.04
N LYS A 48 8.21 -6.07 2.12
CA LYS A 48 9.65 -5.94 2.33
C LYS A 48 9.99 -5.05 3.52
N GLU A 49 9.36 -3.87 3.61
CA GLU A 49 9.63 -2.92 4.70
C GLU A 49 9.18 -3.45 6.07
N VAL A 50 8.10 -4.24 6.15
CA VAL A 50 7.63 -4.81 7.42
C VAL A 50 8.30 -6.14 7.79
N THR A 51 8.88 -6.85 6.80
CA THR A 51 9.57 -8.14 7.02
C THR A 51 11.05 -7.95 7.34
N ASN A 52 11.63 -6.79 7.04
CA ASN A 52 13.02 -6.49 7.36
C ASN A 52 13.12 -5.86 8.76
N PRO A 53 13.60 -6.59 9.80
CA PRO A 53 13.78 -6.05 11.15
C PRO A 53 14.90 -5.01 11.26
#